data_AF-A0A5J6DTZ6-F1
#
_entry.id   AF-A0A5J6DTZ6-F1
#
_cell.length_a   1.000
_cell.length_b   1.000
_cell.length_c   1.000
_cell.angle_alpha   90.00
_cell.angle_beta   90.00
_cell.angle_gamma   90.00
#
_symmetry.space_group_name_H-M   'P 1'
#
loop_
_entity.id
_entity.type
_entity.pdbx_description
1 polymer ?
#
loop_
_entity_poly.entity_id
_entity_poly.type
_entity_poly.pdbx_seq_one_letter_code
_entity_poly.pdbx_strand_id
1 'polypeptide(L)'
;MFKRHFYTKNLSAEKRIGAHNKDVISVLVGNLLGDGHGEKRNNSTRFQIHMKSRNAKYVFWLHKFFACRGYCSPSKPHIKKQIGKNNKVYFSITFKTFSFSSLNFLYHSFYREDKQTKKKVNVFQQTLIVC
;
A
#
# COMPACT_ATOMS: atom_id res chain seq x y z
N MET A 1 -16.33 1.35 17.98
CA MET A 1 -15.34 0.35 17.49
C MET A 1 -15.73 -0.06 16.06
N PHE A 2 -14.89 0.17 15.06
CA PHE A 2 -15.21 -0.22 13.67
C PHE A 2 -15.21 -1.74 13.53
N LYS A 3 -16.33 -2.34 13.11
CA LYS A 3 -16.45 -3.78 12.87
C LYS A 3 -15.62 -4.16 11.64
N ARG A 4 -14.54 -4.92 11.85
CA ARG A 4 -13.66 -5.38 10.76
C ARG A 4 -14.37 -6.49 10.00
N HIS A 5 -14.75 -6.23 8.75
CA HIS A 5 -15.45 -7.23 7.92
C HIS A 5 -14.52 -8.28 7.33
N PHE A 6 -13.28 -7.91 6.98
CA PHE A 6 -12.35 -8.80 6.28
C PHE A 6 -11.17 -9.31 7.13
N TYR A 7 -11.08 -8.90 8.40
CA TYR A 7 -9.94 -9.22 9.25
C TYR A 7 -10.38 -9.89 10.56
N THR A 8 -9.95 -11.13 10.73
CA THR A 8 -9.91 -11.86 12.01
C THR A 8 -8.48 -12.37 12.22
N LYS A 9 -8.01 -12.39 13.47
CA LYS A 9 -6.63 -12.81 13.81
C LYS A 9 -6.31 -14.22 13.32
N ASN A 10 -7.32 -15.09 13.28
CA ASN A 10 -7.19 -16.52 12.94
C ASN A 10 -7.38 -16.81 11.44
N LEU A 11 -7.66 -15.79 10.61
CA LEU A 11 -7.87 -15.98 9.18
C LEU A 11 -6.60 -15.68 8.39
N SER A 12 -6.10 -16.71 7.70
CA SER A 12 -4.98 -16.59 6.75
C SER A 12 -5.27 -15.54 5.68
N ALA A 13 -4.24 -14.80 5.26
CA ALA A 13 -4.35 -13.78 4.22
C ALA A 13 -4.88 -14.33 2.89
N GLU A 14 -4.57 -15.58 2.57
CA GLU A 14 -5.05 -16.26 1.36
C GLU A 14 -6.57 -16.48 1.38
N LYS A 15 -7.14 -16.67 2.58
CA LYS A 15 -8.57 -16.89 2.81
C LYS A 15 -9.36 -15.59 2.97
N ARG A 16 -8.70 -14.43 2.95
CA ARG A 16 -9.36 -13.11 3.00
C ARG A 16 -9.83 -12.72 1.60
N ILE A 17 -10.91 -13.36 1.18
CA ILE A 17 -11.58 -13.14 -0.10
C ILE A 17 -12.88 -12.41 0.19
N GLY A 18 -13.17 -11.33 -0.55
CA GLY A 18 -14.45 -10.66 -0.43
C GLY A 18 -14.62 -9.49 -1.38
N ALA A 19 -15.87 -9.07 -1.57
CA ALA A 19 -16.22 -7.94 -2.43
C ALA A 19 -15.61 -6.65 -1.86
N HIS A 20 -14.68 -6.06 -2.59
CA HIS A 20 -14.04 -4.82 -2.18
C HIS A 20 -14.86 -3.62 -2.58
N ASN A 21 -14.90 -2.62 -1.70
CA ASN A 21 -15.55 -1.35 -2.00
C ASN A 21 -14.84 -0.67 -3.19
N LYS A 22 -15.60 -0.21 -4.19
CA LYS A 22 -15.09 0.42 -5.42
C LYS A 22 -14.18 1.61 -5.12
N ASP A 23 -14.54 2.46 -4.16
CA ASP A 23 -13.74 3.62 -3.76
C ASP A 23 -12.37 3.19 -3.22
N VAL A 24 -12.31 2.07 -2.50
CA VAL A 24 -11.05 1.54 -1.96
C VAL A 24 -10.14 1.11 -3.10
N ILE A 25 -10.68 0.45 -4.11
CA ILE A 25 -9.93 0.06 -5.31
C ILE A 25 -9.44 1.31 -6.04
N SER A 26 -10.32 2.30 -6.29
CA SER A 26 -9.95 3.54 -6.97
C SER A 26 -8.85 4.31 -6.23
N VAL A 27 -8.95 4.43 -4.90
CA VAL A 27 -7.90 5.06 -4.09
C VAL A 27 -6.62 4.24 -4.10
N LEU A 28 -6.68 2.91 -4.05
CA LEU A 28 -5.49 2.05 -4.16
C LEU A 28 -4.78 2.21 -5.51
N VAL A 29 -5.54 2.21 -6.61
CA VAL A 29 -5.04 2.44 -7.96
C VAL A 29 -4.34 3.79 -8.07
N GLY A 30 -4.99 4.86 -7.57
CA GLY A 30 -4.37 6.19 -7.56
C GLY A 30 -3.08 6.24 -6.72
N ASN A 31 -3.03 5.53 -5.59
CA ASN A 31 -1.81 5.43 -4.80
C ASN A 31 -0.72 4.63 -5.52
N LEU A 32 -1.06 3.50 -6.17
CA LEU A 32 -0.10 2.68 -6.94
C LEU A 32 0.53 3.41 -8.13
N LEU A 33 -0.17 4.38 -8.72
CA LEU A 33 0.37 5.27 -9.75
C LEU A 33 1.30 6.35 -9.16
N GLY A 34 1.12 6.72 -7.89
CA GLY A 34 1.91 7.73 -7.18
C GLY A 34 2.96 7.12 -6.24
N ASP A 35 2.82 7.38 -4.93
CA ASP A 35 3.78 6.98 -3.88
C ASP A 35 3.49 5.60 -3.23
N GLY A 36 2.53 4.86 -3.74
CA GLY A 36 2.11 3.55 -3.24
C GLY A 36 2.92 2.41 -3.86
N HIS A 37 3.13 1.36 -3.08
CA HIS A 37 3.83 0.15 -3.52
C HIS A 37 3.07 -1.11 -3.11
N GLY A 38 2.92 -2.06 -4.04
CA GLY A 38 2.41 -3.40 -3.78
C GLY A 38 3.53 -4.37 -3.43
N GLU A 39 3.40 -5.08 -2.32
CA GLU A 39 4.26 -6.17 -1.89
C GLU A 39 3.48 -7.50 -1.94
N LYS A 40 4.00 -8.51 -2.65
CA LYS A 40 3.41 -9.86 -2.65
C LYS A 40 4.00 -10.69 -1.51
N ARG A 41 3.15 -11.34 -0.70
CA ARG A 41 3.52 -12.25 0.40
C ARG A 41 2.60 -13.46 0.41
N ASN A 42 3.15 -14.68 0.37
CA ASN A 42 2.41 -15.95 0.50
C ASN A 42 1.07 -15.91 -0.26
N ASN A 43 1.14 -15.73 -1.60
CA ASN A 43 -0.01 -15.64 -2.49
C ASN A 43 -1.07 -14.55 -2.18
N SER A 44 -0.73 -13.56 -1.37
CA SER A 44 -1.57 -12.41 -1.07
C SER A 44 -0.82 -11.12 -1.34
N THR A 45 -1.56 -10.06 -1.65
CA THR A 45 -0.97 -8.74 -1.91
C THR A 45 -1.21 -7.82 -0.74
N ARG A 46 -0.17 -7.11 -0.33
CA ARG A 46 -0.21 -6.03 0.65
C ARG A 46 0.23 -4.73 -0.01
N PHE A 47 -0.53 -3.67 0.17
CA PHE A 47 -0.13 -2.32 -0.26
C PHE A 47 0.48 -1.54 0.88
N GLN A 48 1.63 -0.92 0.61
CA GLN A 48 2.32 0.00 1.49
C GLN A 48 2.27 1.39 0.86
N ILE A 49 1.91 2.39 1.68
CA ILE A 49 1.95 3.80 1.28
C ILE A 49 3.06 4.44 2.11
N HIS A 50 4.05 5.02 1.42
CA HIS A 50 5.19 5.71 2.03
C HIS A 50 5.26 7.12 1.45
N MET A 51 5.13 8.13 2.30
CA MET A 51 5.16 9.53 1.86
C MET A 51 6.01 10.39 2.79
N LYS A 52 6.53 11.50 2.25
CA LYS A 52 7.26 12.51 3.00
C LYS A 52 6.30 13.32 3.89
N SER A 53 6.82 13.86 5.00
CA SER A 53 6.02 14.60 5.98
C SER A 53 5.31 15.85 5.45
N ARG A 54 5.74 16.43 4.33
CA ARG A 54 5.04 17.55 3.67
C ARG A 54 3.57 17.24 3.40
N ASN A 55 3.25 15.99 3.07
CA ASN A 55 1.89 15.54 2.76
C ASN A 55 1.26 14.79 3.94
N ALA A 56 1.68 15.05 5.17
CA ALA A 56 1.22 14.32 6.35
C ALA A 56 -0.30 14.28 6.48
N LYS A 57 -0.98 15.42 6.28
CA LYS A 57 -2.45 15.51 6.34
C LYS A 57 -3.13 14.50 5.42
N TYR A 58 -2.63 14.37 4.18
CA TYR A 58 -3.15 13.43 3.20
C TYR A 58 -2.90 11.98 3.60
N VAL A 59 -1.71 11.65 4.12
CA VAL A 59 -1.40 10.29 4.62
C VAL A 59 -2.32 9.91 5.77
N PHE A 60 -2.57 10.83 6.71
CA PHE A 60 -3.49 10.58 7.82
C PHE A 60 -4.93 10.41 7.34
N TRP A 61 -5.37 11.17 6.33
CA TRP A 61 -6.67 11.00 5.70
C TRP A 61 -6.79 9.63 5.03
N LEU A 62 -5.79 9.22 4.23
CA LEU A 62 -5.74 7.90 3.60
C LEU A 62 -5.79 6.79 4.65
N HIS A 63 -4.97 6.90 5.69
CA HIS A 63 -4.97 5.94 6.79
C HIS A 63 -6.36 5.82 7.44
N LYS A 64 -7.01 6.94 7.76
CA LYS A 64 -8.37 6.96 8.31
C LYS A 64 -9.37 6.32 7.34
N PHE A 65 -9.29 6.66 6.05
CA PHE A 65 -10.14 6.13 4.99
C PHE A 65 -10.09 4.59 4.92
N PHE A 66 -8.88 4.01 4.94
CA PHE A 66 -8.67 2.56 4.92
C PHE A 66 -9.02 1.89 6.25
N ALA A 67 -8.69 2.51 7.39
CA ALA A 67 -8.95 1.97 8.72
C ALA A 67 -10.46 1.88 9.00
N CYS A 68 -11.23 2.92 8.67
CA CYS A 68 -12.68 2.93 8.82
C CYS A 68 -13.38 1.84 7.97
N ARG A 69 -12.78 1.47 6.84
CA ARG A 69 -13.28 0.41 5.94
C ARG A 69 -12.70 -0.97 6.25
N GLY A 70 -11.84 -1.09 7.27
CA GLY A 70 -11.29 -2.37 7.73
C GLY A 70 -10.11 -2.92 6.91
N TYR A 71 -9.43 -2.08 6.12
CA TYR A 71 -8.31 -2.50 5.27
C TYR A 71 -6.93 -2.32 5.91
N CYS A 72 -6.82 -1.53 6.97
CA CYS A 72 -5.59 -1.38 7.74
C CYS A 72 -5.86 -1.36 9.25
N SER A 73 -4.78 -1.45 10.04
CA SER A 73 -4.86 -1.29 11.49
C SER A 73 -5.34 0.13 11.83
N PRO A 74 -6.21 0.31 12.84
CA PRO A 74 -6.59 1.64 13.33
C PRO A 74 -5.48 2.32 14.15
N SER A 75 -4.39 1.61 14.46
CA SER A 75 -3.22 2.17 15.13
C SER A 75 -2.58 3.28 14.32
N LYS A 76 -1.98 4.28 14.98
CA LYS A 76 -1.32 5.41 14.33
C LYS A 76 -0.29 4.94 13.27
N PRO A 77 -0.22 5.60 12.09
CA PRO A 77 0.82 5.36 11.08
C PRO A 77 2.23 5.46 11.68
N HIS A 78 3.15 4.67 11.13
CA HIS A 78 4.54 4.69 11.56
C HIS A 78 5.23 5.94 11.00
N ILE A 79 5.84 6.74 11.88
CA ILE A 79 6.64 7.91 11.50
C ILE A 79 8.11 7.55 11.64
N LYS A 80 8.90 7.71 10.57
CA LYS A 80 10.34 7.47 10.57
C LYS A 80 11.09 8.78 10.43
N LYS A 81 12.07 9.01 11.29
CA LYS A 81 13.09 10.05 11.10
C LYS A 81 14.16 9.51 10.16
N GLN A 82 14.52 10.28 9.14
CA GLN A 82 15.55 9.95 8.17
C GLN A 82 16.55 11.11 8.12
N ILE A 83 17.84 10.80 8.11
CA ILE A 83 18.89 11.79 7.96
C ILE A 83 19.38 11.70 6.52
N GLY A 84 19.19 12.77 5.76
CA GLY A 84 19.66 12.86 4.38
C GLY A 84 21.06 13.47 4.28
N LYS A 85 21.50 13.67 3.03
CA LYS A 85 22.75 14.37 2.75
C LYS A 85 22.76 15.76 3.42
N ASN A 86 23.93 16.19 3.86
CA ASN A 86 24.16 17.46 4.57
C ASN A 86 23.43 17.56 5.92
N ASN A 87 23.31 16.45 6.66
CA ASN A 87 22.64 16.38 7.97
C ASN A 87 21.19 16.90 7.99
N LYS A 88 20.53 16.95 6.83
CA LYS A 88 19.15 17.42 6.75
C LYS A 88 18.20 16.34 7.25
N VAL A 89 17.44 16.67 8.28
CA VAL A 89 16.48 15.76 8.90
C VAL A 89 15.16 15.81 8.12
N TYR A 90 14.69 14.63 7.72
CA TYR A 90 13.39 14.43 7.09
C TYR A 90 12.55 13.47 7.94
N PHE A 91 11.24 13.60 7.82
CA PHE A 91 10.30 12.64 8.38
C PHE A 91 9.52 12.00 7.23
N SER A 92 9.36 10.68 7.29
CA SER A 92 8.45 9.94 6.43
C SER A 92 7.38 9.25 7.24
N ILE A 93 6.19 9.15 6.67
CA ILE A 93 5.05 8.49 7.27
C ILE A 93 4.72 7.28 6.41
N THR A 94 4.53 6.14 7.07
CA THR A 94 4.27 4.87 6.41
C THR A 94 3.16 4.12 7.12
N PHE A 95 2.26 3.56 6.33
CA PHE A 95 1.35 2.54 6.83
C PHE A 95 1.18 1.45 5.78
N LYS A 96 0.68 0.30 6.23
CA LYS A 96 0.44 -0.86 5.37
C LYS A 96 -0.99 -1.31 5.53
N THR A 97 -1.58 -1.73 4.43
CA THR A 97 -2.84 -2.47 4.42
C THR A 97 -2.62 -3.90 4.93
N PHE A 98 -3.71 -4.60 5.24
CA PHE A 98 -3.65 -6.04 5.41
C PHE A 98 -3.42 -6.73 4.07
N SER A 99 -2.89 -7.95 4.11
CA SER A 99 -2.71 -8.75 2.90
C SER A 99 -4.03 -9.40 2.50
N PHE A 100 -4.36 -9.30 1.21
CA PHE A 100 -5.56 -9.86 0.58
C PHE A 100 -5.19 -10.62 -0.69
N SER A 101 -5.66 -11.86 -0.83
CA SER A 101 -5.56 -12.62 -2.08
C SER A 101 -6.47 -12.04 -3.17
N SER A 102 -7.64 -11.51 -2.79
CA SER A 102 -8.59 -10.87 -3.70
C SER A 102 -8.08 -9.57 -4.32
N LEU A 103 -6.99 -8.97 -3.82
CA LEU A 103 -6.35 -7.81 -4.45
C LEU A 103 -5.16 -8.19 -5.34
N ASN A 104 -4.89 -9.48 -5.55
CA ASN A 104 -3.80 -9.91 -6.40
C ASN A 104 -3.95 -9.42 -7.85
N PHE A 105 -5.17 -9.26 -8.35
CA PHE A 105 -5.39 -8.73 -9.71
C PHE A 105 -4.76 -7.34 -9.88
N LEU A 106 -4.92 -6.45 -8.88
CA LEU A 106 -4.28 -5.12 -8.90
C LEU A 106 -2.76 -5.25 -8.97
N TYR A 107 -2.17 -6.16 -8.18
CA TYR A 107 -0.73 -6.38 -8.25
C TYR A 107 -0.29 -6.85 -9.65
N HIS A 108 -1.00 -7.81 -10.22
CA HIS A 108 -0.70 -8.34 -11.55
C HIS A 108 -0.89 -7.31 -12.66
N SER A 109 -1.79 -6.34 -12.50
CA SER A 109 -1.97 -5.24 -13.45
C SER A 109 -0.80 -4.24 -13.45
N PHE A 110 -0.17 -3.98 -12.29
CA PHE A 110 0.88 -2.96 -12.15
C PHE A 110 2.30 -3.52 -12.23
N TYR A 111 2.50 -4.79 -11.88
CA TYR A 111 3.82 -5.39 -11.77
C TYR A 111 4.01 -6.50 -12.80
N ARG A 112 4.97 -6.31 -13.70
CA ARG A 112 5.45 -7.37 -14.60
C ARG A 112 6.70 -8.00 -14.02
N GLU A 113 6.83 -9.30 -14.23
CA GLU A 113 8.10 -9.98 -13.99
C GLU A 113 9.06 -9.64 -15.12
N ASP A 114 10.19 -9.03 -14.75
CA ASP A 114 11.32 -8.93 -15.65
C ASP A 114 11.98 -10.31 -15.77
N LYS A 115 11.98 -10.84 -16.99
CA LYS A 115 12.53 -12.17 -17.31
C LYS A 115 14.04 -12.25 -17.08
N GLN A 116 14.76 -11.13 -17.11
CA GLN A 116 16.22 -11.11 -16.98
C GLN A 116 16.66 -11.09 -15.50
N THR A 117 16.01 -10.27 -14.68
CA THR A 117 16.41 -10.07 -13.28
C THR A 117 15.56 -10.86 -12.28
N LYS A 118 14.47 -11.50 -12.72
CA LYS A 118 13.40 -12.07 -11.88
C LYS A 118 12.81 -11.07 -10.88
N LYS A 119 13.06 -9.77 -11.06
CA LYS A 119 12.49 -8.70 -10.23
C LYS A 119 11.17 -8.25 -10.84
N LYS A 120 10.22 -7.93 -9.97
CA LYS A 120 8.93 -7.38 -10.40
C LYS A 120 9.04 -5.87 -10.48
N VAL A 121 8.86 -5.33 -11.68
CA VAL A 121 8.98 -3.90 -11.94
C VAL A 121 7.60 -3.30 -12.11
N ASN A 122 7.37 -2.15 -11.47
CA ASN A 122 6.14 -1.38 -11.66
C ASN A 122 6.19 -0.74 -13.05
N VAL A 123 5.35 -1.24 -13.96
CA VAL A 123 5.38 -0.89 -15.39
C VAL A 123 5.04 0.59 -15.61
N PHE A 124 4.26 1.19 -14.70
CA PHE A 124 3.78 2.57 -14.83
C PHE A 124 4.72 3.61 -14.21
N GLN A 125 5.55 3.22 -13.23
CA GLN A 125 6.54 4.14 -12.64
C GLN A 125 7.83 4.22 -13.46
N GLN A 126 8.07 3.26 -14.34
CA GLN A 126 9.30 3.20 -15.14
C GLN A 126 9.26 4.10 -16.38
N THR A 127 8.07 4.45 -16.86
CA THR A 127 7.89 5.31 -18.05
C THR A 127 8.23 6.79 -17.77
N LEU A 128 8.29 7.21 -16.51
CA LEU A 128 8.64 8.58 -16.10
C LEU A 128 10.15 8.84 -15.99
N ILE A 129 11.00 7.87 -16.36
CA ILE A 129 12.47 8.02 -16.32
C ILE A 129 13.06 8.18 -17.75
N VAL A 130 12.23 8.24 -18.81
CA VAL A 130 12.70 8.37 -20.21
C VAL A 130 12.09 9.60 -20.93
N CYS A 131 11.72 10.65 -20.20
CA CYS A 131 11.38 11.95 -20.80
C CYS A 131 12.15 13.07 -20.11
#